data_AF-A0A2W1LPL3-F1
#
_entry.id   AF-A0A2W1LPL3-F1
#
_cell.length_a   1.000
_cell.length_b   1.000
_cell.length_c   1.000
_cell.angle_alpha   90.00
_cell.angle_beta   90.00
_cell.angle_gamma   90.00
#
_symmetry.space_group_name_H-M   'P 1'
#
loop_
_entity.id
_entity.type
_entity.pdbx_description
1 polymer ?
#
loop_
_entity_poly.entity_id
_entity_poly.type
_entity_poly.pdbx_seq_one_letter_code
_entity_poly.pdbx_strand_id
1 'polypeptide(L)'
;MNMQIAKSPVERVMDLGLLPAADIQQFASRERAFDWVHVGNTDLPIHEVLNAIKQSEELLPPRSGHMGNWEEITLGRAGVMDFNHAICAEGYGYPLIYSFNQTEDSELTGGDWVYMPGSVLEQGVRSELNLYTWDGASFVQRNRIRPLFVPFVLTEADGVLQPVSQLHWSRMTAAGQFSFRLEGAAIWEHGKLVKDVLRELLETAAVHPNPRRAYQDLISHQVSLDGTMVRAELEREGAAYRLGATRYAGTDELVDAVMLPFQAVAEPQAFFANIRELPDTLPILSNIIAGVLSAVVHTHYPGAQVVRDQMTRPFNPHFHWGARDMAGYPPVRKGYFAEKSTIKSYRHICQTIIRNFHEIDPLYFILMPAAVFTLWPADCHEADRWCIGQLISSVKEKTDQLSGRPDQMMPCISQIVEEWLSGAESQCSHYWLNRFGTRRGILNEGDIPRSSRPVEPDGFGHLTFRQACMIVGALNQLR
;
A
#
# COMPACT_ATOMS: atom_id res chain seq x y z
N MET A 1 33.22 14.09 -22.37
CA MET A 1 32.23 13.22 -21.72
C MET A 1 31.09 14.14 -21.31
N ASN A 2 30.00 14.18 -22.09
CA ASN A 2 28.85 15.00 -21.72
C ASN A 2 28.14 14.30 -20.57
N MET A 3 28.23 14.83 -19.35
CA MET A 3 27.33 14.44 -18.28
C MET A 3 25.92 14.78 -18.76
N GLN A 4 25.15 13.75 -19.13
CA GLN A 4 23.70 13.89 -19.26
C GLN A 4 23.20 14.32 -17.88
N ILE A 5 22.65 15.53 -17.80
CA ILE A 5 21.97 16.00 -16.60
C ILE A 5 20.83 15.00 -16.34
N ALA A 6 20.80 14.39 -15.17
CA ALA A 6 19.75 13.46 -14.79
C ALA A 6 18.40 14.19 -14.88
N LYS A 7 17.44 13.60 -15.59
CA LYS A 7 16.08 14.15 -15.69
C LYS A 7 15.42 14.16 -14.32
N SER A 8 14.83 15.29 -13.97
CA SER A 8 14.01 15.43 -12.77
C SER A 8 12.82 14.47 -12.78
N PRO A 9 12.30 14.08 -11.60
CA PRO A 9 11.06 13.30 -11.49
C PRO A 9 9.87 13.95 -12.22
N VAL A 10 9.77 15.28 -12.24
CA VAL A 10 8.71 16.01 -12.96
C VAL A 10 8.86 15.86 -14.47
N GLU A 11 10.08 16.01 -15.02
CA GLU A 11 10.34 15.79 -16.44
C GLU A 11 10.00 14.36 -16.86
N ARG A 12 10.24 13.37 -16.00
CA ARG A 12 9.85 11.97 -16.27
C ARG A 12 8.34 11.80 -16.37
N VAL A 13 7.56 12.43 -15.50
CA VAL A 13 6.09 12.41 -15.59
C VAL A 13 5.61 13.00 -16.92
N MET A 14 6.28 14.07 -17.39
CA MET A 14 5.98 14.68 -18.68
C MET A 14 6.36 13.79 -19.86
N ASP A 15 7.55 13.18 -19.82
CA ASP A 15 8.04 12.27 -20.87
C ASP A 15 7.14 11.05 -21.05
N LEU A 16 6.60 10.53 -19.93
CA LEU A 16 5.63 9.43 -19.94
C LEU A 16 4.22 9.88 -20.37
N GLY A 17 4.00 11.17 -20.64
CA GLY A 17 2.70 11.71 -21.04
C GLY A 17 1.62 11.57 -19.97
N LEU A 18 2.00 11.43 -18.69
CA LEU A 18 1.07 11.15 -17.60
C LEU A 18 0.33 12.41 -17.14
N LEU A 19 0.93 13.59 -17.30
CA LEU A 19 0.33 14.88 -16.96
C LEU A 19 0.37 15.84 -18.15
N PRO A 20 -0.76 16.42 -18.58
CA PRO A 20 -0.76 17.45 -19.62
C PRO A 20 0.03 18.70 -19.18
N ALA A 21 0.81 19.30 -20.10
CA ALA A 21 1.63 20.48 -19.80
C ALA A 21 0.80 21.68 -19.27
N ALA A 22 -0.44 21.83 -19.70
CA ALA A 22 -1.35 22.89 -19.25
C ALA A 22 -1.67 22.80 -17.75
N ASP A 23 -1.64 21.60 -17.17
CA ASP A 23 -1.95 21.39 -15.75
C ASP A 23 -0.78 21.72 -14.81
N ILE A 24 0.46 21.75 -15.34
CA ILE A 24 1.68 22.07 -14.58
C ILE A 24 1.62 23.51 -14.06
N GLN A 25 1.07 24.44 -14.84
CA GLN A 25 0.90 25.84 -14.43
C GLN A 25 0.03 25.98 -13.18
N GLN A 26 -1.03 25.17 -13.04
CA GLN A 26 -1.92 25.21 -11.86
C GLN A 26 -1.25 24.67 -10.60
N PHE A 27 -0.34 23.70 -10.75
CA PHE A 27 0.52 23.26 -9.65
C PHE A 27 1.53 24.34 -9.26
N ALA A 28 2.17 24.98 -10.24
CA ALA A 28 3.14 26.05 -10.01
C ALA A 28 2.53 27.26 -9.30
N SER A 29 1.30 27.65 -9.66
CA SER A 29 0.53 28.70 -8.98
C SER A 29 -0.09 28.25 -7.66
N ARG A 30 0.02 26.95 -7.30
CA ARG A 30 -0.57 26.32 -6.11
C ARG A 30 -2.11 26.40 -6.07
N GLU A 31 -2.75 26.67 -7.21
CA GLU A 31 -4.21 26.58 -7.38
C GLU A 31 -4.70 25.13 -7.34
N ARG A 32 -3.88 24.19 -7.85
CA ARG A 32 -4.11 22.76 -7.79
C ARG A 32 -3.23 22.14 -6.71
N ALA A 33 -3.84 21.65 -5.65
CA ALA A 33 -3.12 21.02 -4.54
C ALA A 33 -2.89 19.52 -4.70
N PHE A 34 -3.79 18.86 -5.42
CA PHE A 34 -3.77 17.41 -5.61
C PHE A 34 -4.38 17.04 -6.95
N ASP A 35 -3.70 16.14 -7.64
CA ASP A 35 -4.28 15.36 -8.73
C ASP A 35 -3.62 13.99 -8.80
N TRP A 36 -4.10 13.15 -9.70
CA TRP A 36 -3.60 11.79 -9.81
C TRP A 36 -3.85 11.18 -11.19
N VAL A 37 -3.10 10.13 -11.49
CA VAL A 37 -3.30 9.27 -12.65
C VAL A 37 -3.26 7.82 -12.24
N HIS A 38 -4.14 7.02 -12.82
CA HIS A 38 -4.09 5.57 -12.71
C HIS A 38 -3.43 4.99 -13.97
N VAL A 39 -2.21 4.49 -13.85
CA VAL A 39 -1.44 4.01 -15.02
C VAL A 39 -2.12 2.81 -15.70
N GLY A 40 -2.84 1.97 -14.94
CA GLY A 40 -3.71 0.90 -15.48
C GLY A 40 -4.81 1.36 -16.44
N ASN A 41 -5.13 2.66 -16.51
CA ASN A 41 -6.09 3.19 -17.48
C ASN A 41 -5.40 3.79 -18.72
N THR A 42 -4.07 3.66 -18.85
CA THR A 42 -3.28 4.28 -19.93
C THR A 42 -2.82 3.22 -20.92
N ASP A 43 -2.62 3.65 -22.17
CA ASP A 43 -1.98 2.82 -23.21
C ASP A 43 -0.44 2.91 -23.15
N LEU A 44 0.12 3.24 -21.97
CA LEU A 44 1.55 3.35 -21.74
C LEU A 44 2.18 1.95 -21.62
N PRO A 45 3.20 1.62 -22.42
CA PRO A 45 3.91 0.34 -22.30
C PRO A 45 4.55 0.17 -20.92
N ILE A 46 4.51 -1.04 -20.39
CA ILE A 46 5.03 -1.34 -19.05
C ILE A 46 6.53 -1.01 -18.96
N HIS A 47 7.31 -1.42 -19.94
CA HIS A 47 8.77 -1.20 -19.94
C HIS A 47 9.16 0.29 -19.87
N GLU A 48 8.34 1.20 -20.41
CA GLU A 48 8.64 2.64 -20.35
C GLU A 48 8.62 3.17 -18.92
N VAL A 49 7.62 2.76 -18.12
CA VAL A 49 7.53 3.12 -16.69
C VAL A 49 8.64 2.45 -15.89
N LEU A 50 8.89 1.16 -16.14
CA LEU A 50 9.93 0.40 -15.43
C LEU A 50 11.33 0.96 -15.71
N ASN A 51 11.60 1.37 -16.96
CA ASN A 51 12.83 2.06 -17.33
C ASN A 51 12.91 3.44 -16.70
N ALA A 52 11.82 4.20 -16.67
CA ALA A 52 11.80 5.53 -16.03
C ALA A 52 12.16 5.45 -14.54
N ILE A 53 11.71 4.40 -13.84
CA ILE A 53 12.09 4.09 -12.45
C ILE A 53 13.57 3.69 -12.38
N LYS A 54 14.00 2.66 -13.13
CA LYS A 54 15.39 2.14 -13.08
C LYS A 54 16.45 3.18 -13.48
N GLN A 55 16.10 4.16 -14.30
CA GLN A 55 17.00 5.23 -14.74
C GLN A 55 17.00 6.45 -13.82
N SER A 56 16.27 6.43 -12.71
CA SER A 56 16.27 7.50 -11.71
C SER A 56 16.97 6.99 -10.46
N GLU A 57 18.06 7.62 -10.05
CA GLU A 57 18.82 7.16 -8.89
C GLU A 57 18.05 7.39 -7.57
N GLU A 58 17.24 8.44 -7.52
CA GLU A 58 16.53 8.88 -6.33
C GLU A 58 15.17 8.21 -6.16
N LEU A 59 14.50 7.87 -7.27
CA LEU A 59 13.12 7.37 -7.28
C LEU A 59 13.09 5.86 -7.01
N LEU A 60 12.50 5.48 -5.88
CA LEU A 60 12.16 4.11 -5.58
C LEU A 60 10.74 4.07 -5.02
N PRO A 61 9.74 3.78 -5.87
CA PRO A 61 8.33 3.83 -5.46
C PRO A 61 8.02 2.84 -4.32
N PRO A 62 7.26 3.23 -3.29
CA PRO A 62 6.80 2.28 -2.29
C PRO A 62 5.85 1.26 -2.91
N ARG A 63 6.02 0.01 -2.47
CA ARG A 63 5.03 -1.05 -2.60
C ARG A 63 4.44 -1.33 -1.22
N SER A 64 3.26 -0.77 -0.99
CA SER A 64 2.57 -0.80 0.30
C SER A 64 2.00 -2.19 0.65
N GLY A 65 2.55 -2.88 1.65
CA GLY A 65 1.88 -4.06 2.20
C GLY A 65 1.76 -3.97 3.71
N HIS A 66 1.12 -4.95 4.32
CA HIS A 66 0.87 -4.88 5.76
C HIS A 66 1.91 -5.65 6.56
N MET A 67 2.00 -5.36 7.85
CA MET A 67 2.79 -6.15 8.80
C MET A 67 2.29 -7.60 8.81
N GLY A 68 3.21 -8.56 8.77
CA GLY A 68 2.93 -10.00 8.76
C GLY A 68 4.01 -10.80 8.03
N ASN A 69 3.62 -11.93 7.45
CA ASN A 69 4.51 -13.00 6.97
C ASN A 69 5.19 -12.72 5.61
N TRP A 70 6.03 -11.69 5.53
CA TRP A 70 6.71 -11.32 4.28
C TRP A 70 7.79 -12.30 3.82
N GLU A 71 8.23 -13.22 4.65
CA GLU A 71 9.27 -14.21 4.35
C GLU A 71 8.80 -15.16 3.24
N GLU A 72 7.53 -15.57 3.25
CA GLU A 72 6.96 -16.39 2.17
C GLU A 72 6.92 -15.60 0.84
N ILE A 73 6.64 -14.29 0.91
CA ILE A 73 6.67 -13.39 -0.26
C ILE A 73 8.10 -13.28 -0.79
N THR A 74 9.05 -13.02 0.10
CA THR A 74 10.48 -12.95 -0.20
C THR A 74 11.01 -14.26 -0.78
N LEU A 75 10.51 -15.40 -0.35
CA LEU A 75 10.89 -16.70 -0.91
C LEU A 75 10.16 -17.04 -2.22
N GLY A 76 9.23 -16.18 -2.66
CA GLY A 76 8.47 -16.31 -3.91
C GLY A 76 7.47 -17.45 -3.90
N ARG A 77 6.91 -17.74 -2.71
CA ARG A 77 6.00 -18.86 -2.47
C ARG A 77 4.66 -18.43 -1.85
N ALA A 78 4.29 -17.16 -2.03
CA ALA A 78 3.12 -16.52 -1.46
C ALA A 78 1.95 -16.38 -2.46
N GLY A 79 1.99 -17.12 -3.55
CA GLY A 79 0.91 -17.24 -4.52
C GLY A 79 0.61 -15.90 -5.16
N VAL A 80 -0.61 -15.38 -4.95
CA VAL A 80 -0.99 -14.09 -5.54
C VAL A 80 -0.07 -12.96 -5.04
N MET A 81 0.47 -13.06 -3.82
CA MET A 81 1.33 -12.03 -3.24
C MET A 81 2.74 -12.01 -3.83
N ASP A 82 3.10 -12.96 -4.72
CA ASP A 82 4.39 -12.97 -5.42
C ASP A 82 4.57 -11.76 -6.35
N PHE A 83 3.49 -11.04 -6.70
CA PHE A 83 3.64 -9.75 -7.40
C PHE A 83 4.52 -8.76 -6.59
N ASN A 84 4.52 -8.86 -5.25
CA ASN A 84 5.37 -8.03 -4.41
C ASN A 84 6.84 -8.43 -4.60
N HIS A 85 7.13 -9.73 -4.70
CA HIS A 85 8.48 -10.22 -4.97
C HIS A 85 8.97 -9.70 -6.32
N ALA A 86 8.17 -9.83 -7.38
CA ALA A 86 8.55 -9.37 -8.72
C ALA A 86 8.94 -7.89 -8.73
N ILE A 87 8.14 -7.03 -8.06
CA ILE A 87 8.42 -5.59 -7.97
C ILE A 87 9.70 -5.31 -7.18
N CYS A 88 9.88 -5.96 -6.04
CA CYS A 88 10.97 -5.63 -5.11
C CYS A 88 12.32 -6.23 -5.54
N ALA A 89 12.34 -7.48 -6.02
CA ALA A 89 13.56 -8.16 -6.45
C ALA A 89 14.18 -7.51 -7.70
N GLU A 90 13.34 -6.99 -8.59
CA GLU A 90 13.80 -6.30 -9.80
C GLU A 90 14.14 -4.81 -9.57
N GLY A 91 14.01 -4.31 -8.35
CA GLY A 91 14.30 -2.92 -8.01
C GLY A 91 13.30 -1.92 -8.59
N TYR A 92 12.07 -2.34 -8.93
CA TYR A 92 11.01 -1.43 -9.38
C TYR A 92 10.33 -0.70 -8.23
N GLY A 93 10.54 -1.16 -7.00
CA GLY A 93 10.03 -0.54 -5.78
C GLY A 93 10.60 -1.24 -4.55
N TYR A 94 10.10 -0.86 -3.38
CA TYR A 94 10.51 -1.47 -2.11
C TYR A 94 9.32 -1.68 -1.18
N PRO A 95 9.38 -2.65 -0.25
CA PRO A 95 8.31 -2.88 0.71
C PRO A 95 8.19 -1.72 1.71
N LEU A 96 7.08 -0.98 1.64
CA LEU A 96 6.68 -0.01 2.68
C LEU A 96 5.56 -0.65 3.52
N ILE A 97 5.86 -0.95 4.78
CA ILE A 97 5.04 -1.80 5.63
C ILE A 97 4.08 -0.94 6.48
N TYR A 98 2.79 -1.01 6.14
CA TYR A 98 1.70 -0.50 6.95
C TYR A 98 1.51 -1.37 8.19
N SER A 99 1.65 -0.78 9.37
CA SER A 99 1.65 -1.51 10.64
C SER A 99 0.35 -1.37 11.44
N PHE A 100 -0.62 -0.57 10.96
CA PHE A 100 -1.88 -0.32 11.67
C PHE A 100 -2.99 -1.29 11.21
N ASN A 101 -2.61 -2.51 10.85
CA ASN A 101 -3.53 -3.60 10.55
C ASN A 101 -3.96 -4.35 11.83
N GLN A 102 -4.79 -5.37 11.67
CA GLN A 102 -5.25 -6.22 12.77
C GLN A 102 -4.80 -7.67 12.55
N THR A 103 -4.54 -8.40 13.64
CA THR A 103 -4.38 -9.86 13.58
C THR A 103 -5.61 -10.51 12.99
N GLU A 104 -5.43 -11.60 12.28
CA GLU A 104 -6.52 -12.45 11.85
C GLU A 104 -7.14 -13.21 13.04
N ASP A 105 -8.45 -13.46 12.96
CA ASP A 105 -9.19 -14.31 13.90
C ASP A 105 -8.94 -15.81 13.62
N SER A 106 -9.45 -16.68 14.50
CA SER A 106 -9.29 -18.14 14.35
C SER A 106 -9.95 -18.68 13.08
N GLU A 107 -11.13 -18.15 12.74
CA GLU A 107 -11.95 -18.58 11.61
C GLU A 107 -11.51 -17.99 10.26
N LEU A 108 -10.52 -17.08 10.25
CA LEU A 108 -10.06 -16.35 9.07
C LEU A 108 -11.19 -15.56 8.38
N THR A 109 -12.11 -15.01 9.18
CA THR A 109 -13.23 -14.20 8.70
C THR A 109 -13.05 -12.71 8.97
N GLY A 110 -12.18 -12.37 9.93
CA GLY A 110 -11.90 -11.02 10.37
C GLY A 110 -10.41 -10.71 10.44
N GLY A 111 -10.10 -9.41 10.41
CA GLY A 111 -8.73 -8.92 10.49
C GLY A 111 -7.94 -9.13 9.20
N ASP A 112 -6.62 -9.15 9.31
CA ASP A 112 -5.73 -9.29 8.16
C ASP A 112 -5.35 -10.75 7.91
N TRP A 113 -6.25 -11.49 7.27
CA TRP A 113 -5.98 -12.85 6.80
C TRP A 113 -5.18 -12.90 5.49
N VAL A 114 -4.76 -11.73 4.96
CA VAL A 114 -3.90 -11.64 3.76
C VAL A 114 -2.43 -11.77 4.14
N TYR A 115 -1.99 -11.08 5.20
CA TYR A 115 -0.61 -11.11 5.71
C TYR A 115 -0.46 -11.90 7.03
N MET A 116 -1.57 -12.14 7.73
CA MET A 116 -1.67 -13.00 8.92
C MET A 116 -0.71 -12.64 10.06
N PRO A 117 -0.69 -11.40 10.57
CA PRO A 117 0.28 -11.01 11.59
C PRO A 117 0.07 -11.70 12.95
N GLY A 118 -1.08 -12.32 13.20
CA GLY A 118 -1.34 -13.12 14.40
C GLY A 118 -0.80 -14.55 14.32
N SER A 119 -0.09 -14.90 13.25
CA SER A 119 0.52 -16.21 13.04
C SER A 119 1.91 -16.07 12.42
N VAL A 120 2.69 -17.13 12.50
CA VAL A 120 3.91 -17.34 11.71
C VAL A 120 3.61 -18.38 10.63
N LEU A 121 4.06 -18.12 9.41
CA LEU A 121 3.99 -19.03 8.27
C LEU A 121 5.38 -19.49 7.91
N GLU A 122 5.54 -20.81 7.83
CA GLU A 122 6.79 -21.44 7.42
C GLU A 122 6.49 -22.57 6.44
N GLN A 123 6.94 -22.40 5.19
CA GLN A 123 6.73 -23.38 4.12
C GLN A 123 5.23 -23.68 3.89
N GLY A 124 4.41 -22.63 3.91
CA GLY A 124 2.95 -22.75 3.80
C GLY A 124 2.24 -23.30 5.05
N VAL A 125 2.97 -23.69 6.10
CA VAL A 125 2.38 -24.16 7.35
C VAL A 125 2.18 -22.99 8.31
N ARG A 126 0.92 -22.78 8.71
CA ARG A 126 0.53 -21.76 9.69
C ARG A 126 0.74 -22.29 11.11
N SER A 127 1.48 -21.53 11.91
CA SER A 127 1.59 -21.68 13.36
C SER A 127 1.02 -20.44 14.04
N GLU A 128 0.01 -20.64 14.89
CA GLU A 128 -0.63 -19.53 15.59
C GLU A 128 0.25 -18.99 16.72
N LEU A 129 0.27 -17.67 16.88
CA LEU A 129 0.99 -17.00 17.97
C LEU A 129 0.11 -16.91 19.21
N ASN A 130 0.71 -17.05 20.39
CA ASN A 130 0.07 -16.63 21.65
C ASN A 130 0.05 -15.10 21.68
N LEU A 131 -1.14 -14.50 21.74
CA LEU A 131 -1.32 -13.05 21.67
C LEU A 131 -1.64 -12.49 23.06
N TYR A 132 -0.98 -11.42 23.46
CA TYR A 132 -1.15 -10.75 24.75
C TYR A 132 -1.45 -9.28 24.53
N THR A 133 -2.41 -8.73 25.28
CA THR A 133 -2.70 -7.29 25.30
C THR A 133 -2.93 -6.82 26.72
N TRP A 134 -2.89 -5.50 26.92
CA TRP A 134 -3.08 -4.89 28.23
C TRP A 134 -4.52 -5.05 28.70
N ASP A 135 -4.74 -5.37 29.97
CA ASP A 135 -6.09 -5.47 30.57
C ASP A 135 -6.42 -4.33 31.55
N GLY A 136 -5.52 -3.35 31.68
CA GLY A 136 -5.58 -2.30 32.70
C GLY A 136 -4.57 -2.49 33.83
N ALA A 137 -4.05 -3.71 34.04
CA ALA A 137 -3.12 -4.02 35.12
C ALA A 137 -1.88 -4.80 34.65
N SER A 138 -2.05 -5.71 33.69
CA SER A 138 -1.01 -6.60 33.18
C SER A 138 -1.26 -6.99 31.72
N PHE A 139 -0.26 -7.61 31.08
CA PHE A 139 -0.45 -8.25 29.78
C PHE A 139 -1.01 -9.65 29.99
N VAL A 140 -2.19 -9.90 29.44
CA VAL A 140 -2.89 -11.18 29.55
C VAL A 140 -3.08 -11.81 28.19
N GLN A 141 -3.00 -13.14 28.14
CA GLN A 141 -3.23 -13.87 26.90
C GLN A 141 -4.69 -13.68 26.47
N ARG A 142 -4.89 -13.37 25.18
CA ARG A 142 -6.20 -13.22 24.56
C ARG A 142 -6.51 -14.44 23.70
N ASN A 143 -7.79 -14.78 23.64
CA ASN A 143 -8.28 -15.69 22.63
C ASN A 143 -8.38 -14.97 21.28
N ARG A 144 -8.49 -15.74 20.20
CA ARG A 144 -8.50 -15.23 18.81
C ARG A 144 -9.91 -15.09 18.24
N ILE A 145 -10.91 -14.89 19.11
CA ILE A 145 -12.31 -14.75 18.70
C ILE A 145 -12.51 -13.45 17.90
N ARG A 146 -11.70 -12.43 18.17
CA ARG A 146 -11.73 -11.16 17.46
C ARG A 146 -10.31 -10.74 17.03
N PRO A 147 -10.19 -10.05 15.89
CA PRO A 147 -8.95 -9.37 15.49
C PRO A 147 -8.46 -8.37 16.54
N LEU A 148 -7.15 -8.30 16.74
CA LEU A 148 -6.49 -7.36 17.65
C LEU A 148 -5.59 -6.40 16.87
N PHE A 149 -5.52 -5.14 17.28
CA PHE A 149 -4.73 -4.10 16.62
C PHE A 149 -3.22 -4.36 16.79
N VAL A 150 -2.54 -4.71 15.69
CA VAL A 150 -1.18 -5.26 15.70
C VAL A 150 -0.18 -4.45 16.53
N PRO A 151 -0.13 -3.10 16.47
CA PRO A 151 0.82 -2.32 17.25
C PRO A 151 0.74 -2.52 18.76
N PHE A 152 -0.40 -2.95 19.30
CA PHE A 152 -0.61 -3.09 20.75
C PHE A 152 -0.53 -4.54 21.22
N VAL A 153 -0.23 -5.48 20.32
CA VAL A 153 -0.18 -6.90 20.63
C VAL A 153 1.25 -7.33 20.90
N LEU A 154 1.45 -7.99 22.03
CA LEU A 154 2.66 -8.74 22.35
C LEU A 154 2.45 -10.23 22.02
N THR A 155 3.55 -10.93 21.78
CA THR A 155 3.60 -12.38 21.67
C THR A 155 4.80 -12.93 22.43
N GLU A 156 4.77 -14.22 22.73
CA GLU A 156 5.89 -14.92 23.35
C GLU A 156 6.74 -15.57 22.26
N ALA A 157 8.02 -15.21 22.21
CA ALA A 157 9.02 -15.87 21.37
C ALA A 157 10.30 -16.03 22.17
N ASP A 158 10.87 -17.25 22.12
CA ASP A 158 12.04 -17.66 22.92
C ASP A 158 11.88 -17.39 24.43
N GLY A 159 10.67 -17.54 24.96
CA GLY A 159 10.33 -17.32 26.37
C GLY A 159 10.26 -15.85 26.80
N VAL A 160 10.28 -14.91 25.85
CA VAL A 160 10.21 -13.47 26.11
C VAL A 160 8.99 -12.86 25.42
N LEU A 161 8.24 -12.03 26.16
CA LEU A 161 7.20 -11.21 25.58
C LEU A 161 7.81 -10.09 24.74
N GLN A 162 7.42 -10.01 23.48
CA GLN A 162 7.86 -8.97 22.55
C GLN A 162 6.70 -8.52 21.65
N PRO A 163 6.73 -7.29 21.11
CA PRO A 163 5.72 -6.82 20.17
C PRO A 163 5.62 -7.72 18.93
N VAL A 164 4.39 -8.01 18.49
CA VAL A 164 4.15 -8.76 17.24
C VAL A 164 4.77 -8.03 16.04
N SER A 165 4.69 -6.70 16.01
CA SER A 165 5.37 -5.87 14.99
C SER A 165 6.88 -6.10 14.98
N GLN A 166 7.52 -6.22 16.14
CA GLN A 166 8.95 -6.45 16.27
C GLN A 166 9.36 -7.88 15.86
N LEU A 167 8.53 -8.89 16.17
CA LEU A 167 8.76 -10.27 15.72
C LEU A 167 8.81 -10.34 14.19
N HIS A 168 7.76 -9.86 13.52
CA HIS A 168 7.67 -9.86 12.05
C HIS A 168 8.75 -8.97 11.42
N TRP A 169 9.06 -7.82 12.01
CA TRP A 169 10.15 -6.95 11.56
C TRP A 169 11.52 -7.65 11.62
N SER A 170 11.80 -8.35 12.72
CA SER A 170 13.05 -9.09 12.89
C SER A 170 13.18 -10.21 11.86
N ARG A 171 12.08 -10.91 11.57
CA ARG A 171 12.09 -11.99 10.58
C ARG A 171 12.20 -11.46 9.14
N MET A 172 11.50 -10.36 8.80
CA MET A 172 11.64 -9.65 7.53
C MET A 172 13.09 -9.21 7.27
N THR A 173 13.70 -8.56 8.26
CA THR A 173 15.09 -8.08 8.14
C THR A 173 16.10 -9.22 8.09
N ALA A 174 15.85 -10.32 8.83
CA ALA A 174 16.68 -11.52 8.78
C ALA A 174 16.63 -12.23 7.41
N ALA A 175 15.50 -12.19 6.70
CA ALA A 175 15.42 -12.72 5.34
C ALA A 175 16.34 -11.97 4.36
N GLY A 176 16.61 -10.68 4.62
CA GLY A 176 17.71 -9.91 4.02
C GLY A 176 17.64 -9.63 2.52
N GLN A 177 16.51 -9.93 1.85
CA GLN A 177 16.42 -9.78 0.39
C GLN A 177 15.96 -8.41 -0.07
N PHE A 178 15.13 -7.71 0.71
CA PHE A 178 14.54 -6.42 0.34
C PHE A 178 14.87 -5.33 1.35
N SER A 179 14.88 -4.09 0.89
CA SER A 179 15.01 -2.89 1.73
C SER A 179 13.67 -2.52 2.36
N PHE A 180 13.22 -3.33 3.33
CA PHE A 180 11.98 -3.08 4.08
C PHE A 180 12.03 -1.75 4.83
N ARG A 181 10.88 -1.06 4.93
CA ARG A 181 10.69 0.11 5.80
C ARG A 181 9.32 0.09 6.44
N LEU A 182 9.19 0.65 7.65
CA LEU A 182 7.92 0.83 8.33
C LEU A 182 7.33 2.20 7.97
N GLU A 183 6.10 2.23 7.45
CA GLU A 183 5.41 3.49 7.15
C GLU A 183 5.22 4.34 8.41
N GLY A 184 4.83 3.68 9.51
CA GLY A 184 4.64 4.36 10.79
C GLY A 184 5.93 5.00 11.32
N ALA A 185 7.08 4.36 11.10
CA ALA A 185 8.37 4.93 11.51
C ALA A 185 8.75 6.15 10.65
N ALA A 186 8.54 6.08 9.32
CA ALA A 186 8.82 7.22 8.44
C ALA A 186 7.99 8.46 8.80
N ILE A 187 6.72 8.26 9.19
CA ILE A 187 5.85 9.34 9.69
C ILE A 187 6.32 9.84 11.07
N TRP A 188 6.70 8.93 11.97
CA TRP A 188 7.20 9.27 13.31
C TRP A 188 8.47 10.12 13.28
N GLU A 189 9.43 9.79 12.40
CA GLU A 189 10.67 10.55 12.19
C GLU A 189 10.41 12.03 11.84
N HIS A 190 9.30 12.31 11.16
CA HIS A 190 8.86 13.66 10.78
C HIS A 190 7.81 14.22 11.75
N GLY A 191 7.75 13.71 12.98
CA GLY A 191 6.66 13.93 13.93
C GLY A 191 6.33 15.40 14.18
N LYS A 192 7.32 16.31 14.19
CA LYS A 192 7.05 17.75 14.35
C LYS A 192 6.15 18.29 13.21
N LEU A 193 6.57 18.11 11.96
CA LEU A 193 5.81 18.55 10.78
C LEU A 193 4.44 17.87 10.73
N VAL A 194 4.39 16.57 11.00
CA VAL A 194 3.14 15.79 11.00
C VAL A 194 2.17 16.33 12.04
N LYS A 195 2.62 16.61 13.26
CA LYS A 195 1.78 17.22 14.31
C LYS A 195 1.26 18.58 13.88
N ASP A 196 2.11 19.43 13.31
CA ASP A 196 1.71 20.76 12.81
C ASP A 196 0.63 20.65 11.72
N VAL A 197 0.80 19.74 10.76
CA VAL A 197 -0.20 19.45 9.73
C VAL A 197 -1.51 18.97 10.33
N LEU A 198 -1.47 18.01 11.27
CA LEU A 198 -2.67 17.46 11.90
C LEU A 198 -3.44 18.53 12.69
N ARG A 199 -2.75 19.42 13.42
CA ARG A 199 -3.39 20.55 14.12
C ARG A 199 -4.20 21.41 13.16
N GLU A 200 -3.57 21.84 12.07
CA GLU A 200 -4.22 22.71 11.07
C GLU A 200 -5.40 22.01 10.40
N LEU A 201 -5.26 20.73 10.07
CA LEU A 201 -6.34 19.94 9.49
C LEU A 201 -7.53 19.77 10.44
N LEU A 202 -7.29 19.54 11.74
CA LEU A 202 -8.34 19.41 12.75
C LEU A 202 -9.08 20.74 12.97
N GLU A 203 -8.37 21.86 13.08
CA GLU A 203 -9.01 23.18 13.21
C GLU A 203 -9.81 23.55 11.95
N THR A 204 -9.29 23.24 10.75
CA THR A 204 -10.03 23.42 9.50
C THR A 204 -11.27 22.53 9.43
N ALA A 205 -11.16 21.27 9.86
CA ALA A 205 -12.29 20.34 9.89
C ALA A 205 -13.39 20.82 10.84
N ALA A 206 -13.05 21.47 11.95
CA ALA A 206 -14.01 21.98 12.92
C ALA A 206 -14.96 23.04 12.38
N VAL A 207 -14.48 23.88 11.46
CA VAL A 207 -15.26 24.97 10.84
C VAL A 207 -15.78 24.60 9.45
N HIS A 208 -15.54 23.36 9.00
CA HIS A 208 -16.02 22.87 7.71
C HIS A 208 -17.56 22.79 7.70
N PRO A 209 -18.25 23.01 6.55
CA PRO A 209 -19.72 22.90 6.47
C PRO A 209 -20.29 21.54 6.89
N ASN A 210 -19.46 20.49 6.85
CA ASN A 210 -19.75 19.17 7.39
C ASN A 210 -18.55 18.68 8.21
N PRO A 211 -18.47 19.03 9.51
CA PRO A 211 -17.34 18.67 10.37
C PRO A 211 -17.19 17.17 10.56
N ARG A 212 -18.31 16.44 10.75
CA ARG A 212 -18.32 14.98 10.93
C ARG A 212 -17.58 14.27 9.80
N ARG A 213 -17.87 14.62 8.54
CA ARG A 213 -17.18 14.03 7.39
C ARG A 213 -15.71 14.44 7.34
N ALA A 214 -15.40 15.72 7.58
CA ALA A 214 -14.03 16.22 7.55
C ALA A 214 -13.16 15.51 8.61
N TYR A 215 -13.68 15.30 9.81
CA TYR A 215 -12.99 14.52 10.83
C TYR A 215 -12.85 13.05 10.46
N GLN A 216 -13.88 12.42 9.87
CA GLN A 216 -13.79 11.02 9.44
C GLN A 216 -12.66 10.78 8.44
N ASP A 217 -12.36 11.77 7.59
CA ASP A 217 -11.25 11.72 6.64
C ASP A 217 -9.88 11.84 7.35
N LEU A 218 -9.82 12.31 8.60
CA LEU A 218 -8.60 12.43 9.41
C LEU A 218 -8.46 11.29 10.44
N ILE A 219 -9.48 11.06 11.25
CA ILE A 219 -9.54 10.05 12.31
C ILE A 219 -10.81 9.24 12.12
N SER A 220 -10.67 7.92 11.97
CA SER A 220 -11.78 7.04 11.56
C SER A 220 -12.13 5.96 12.58
N HIS A 221 -11.20 5.66 13.48
CA HIS A 221 -11.32 4.60 14.47
C HIS A 221 -10.69 5.06 15.79
N GLN A 222 -11.05 4.36 16.85
CA GLN A 222 -10.31 4.35 18.11
C GLN A 222 -9.88 2.91 18.41
N VAL A 223 -8.82 2.78 19.18
CA VAL A 223 -8.32 1.50 19.66
C VAL A 223 -8.13 1.55 21.17
N SER A 224 -8.61 0.53 21.90
CA SER A 224 -8.29 0.37 23.31
C SER A 224 -6.95 -0.32 23.53
N LEU A 225 -6.31 -0.10 24.68
CA LEU A 225 -5.05 -0.78 25.03
C LEU A 225 -5.15 -2.31 25.08
N ASP A 226 -6.37 -2.86 25.16
CA ASP A 226 -6.63 -4.30 25.01
C ASP A 226 -6.56 -4.81 23.55
N GLY A 227 -6.27 -3.93 22.59
CA GLY A 227 -6.16 -4.20 21.16
C GLY A 227 -7.47 -4.14 20.38
N THR A 228 -8.60 -3.81 21.02
CA THR A 228 -9.90 -3.72 20.32
C THR A 228 -9.99 -2.43 19.53
N MET A 229 -10.17 -2.55 18.21
CA MET A 229 -10.39 -1.41 17.33
C MET A 229 -11.88 -1.30 16.97
N VAL A 230 -12.44 -0.10 17.08
CA VAL A 230 -13.83 0.20 16.72
C VAL A 230 -13.91 1.50 15.93
N ARG A 231 -14.91 1.61 15.05
CA ARG A 231 -15.23 2.89 14.43
C ARG A 231 -15.74 3.86 15.49
N ALA A 232 -15.21 5.06 15.49
CA ALA A 232 -15.62 6.12 16.39
C ALA A 232 -15.62 7.45 15.65
N GLU A 233 -16.58 8.31 16.00
CA GLU A 233 -16.72 9.63 15.41
C GLU A 233 -16.10 10.66 16.33
N LEU A 234 -15.28 11.54 15.76
CA LEU A 234 -14.70 12.65 16.50
C LEU A 234 -15.71 13.81 16.49
N GLU A 235 -15.98 14.34 17.67
CA GLU A 235 -16.86 15.48 17.88
C GLU A 235 -16.10 16.60 18.60
N ARG A 236 -16.38 17.86 18.23
CA ARG A 236 -15.84 19.03 18.93
C ARG A 236 -16.82 19.51 19.99
N GLU A 237 -16.35 19.65 21.22
CA GLU A 237 -17.10 20.10 22.40
C GLU A 237 -16.48 21.38 22.96
N GLY A 238 -16.86 22.52 22.37
CA GLY A 238 -16.22 23.80 22.67
C GLY A 238 -14.76 23.80 22.23
N ALA A 239 -13.84 23.90 23.19
CA ALA A 239 -12.39 23.82 22.94
C ALA A 239 -11.85 22.38 22.91
N ALA A 240 -12.63 21.42 23.41
CA ALA A 240 -12.23 20.02 23.55
C ALA A 240 -12.72 19.14 22.39
N TYR A 241 -12.21 17.92 22.34
CA TYR A 241 -12.64 16.88 21.41
C TYR A 241 -13.07 15.64 22.16
N ARG A 242 -14.07 14.93 21.62
CA ARG A 242 -14.55 13.65 22.13
C ARG A 242 -14.47 12.60 21.03
N LEU A 243 -13.90 11.44 21.37
CA LEU A 243 -13.88 10.25 20.53
C LEU A 243 -14.37 9.07 21.37
N GLY A 244 -15.57 8.59 21.08
CA GLY A 244 -16.24 7.59 21.92
C GLY A 244 -16.44 8.11 23.35
N ALA A 245 -15.86 7.41 24.33
CA ALA A 245 -15.92 7.78 25.75
C ALA A 245 -14.75 8.67 26.21
N THR A 246 -13.71 8.84 25.38
CA THR A 246 -12.51 9.60 25.74
C THR A 246 -12.63 11.05 25.30
N ARG A 247 -12.24 11.96 26.19
CA ARG A 247 -12.23 13.40 25.97
C ARG A 247 -10.79 13.92 25.99
N TYR A 248 -10.43 14.68 24.96
CA TYR A 248 -9.15 15.39 24.84
C TYR A 248 -9.41 16.87 25.06
N ALA A 249 -8.63 17.54 25.92
CA ALA A 249 -8.88 18.91 26.35
C ALA A 249 -8.75 19.94 25.20
N GLY A 250 -8.01 19.61 24.15
CA GLY A 250 -7.87 20.43 22.95
C GLY A 250 -7.11 19.72 21.83
N THR A 251 -6.81 20.48 20.78
CA THR A 251 -6.18 19.96 19.56
C THR A 251 -4.80 19.36 19.81
N ASP A 252 -3.98 19.99 20.66
CA ASP A 252 -2.64 19.51 20.98
C ASP A 252 -2.67 18.11 21.64
N GLU A 253 -3.53 17.93 22.64
CA GLU A 253 -3.66 16.65 23.34
C GLU A 253 -4.18 15.54 22.41
N LEU A 254 -5.15 15.87 21.54
CA LEU A 254 -5.64 14.92 20.54
C LEU A 254 -4.53 14.54 19.54
N VAL A 255 -3.76 15.51 19.05
CA VAL A 255 -2.66 15.28 18.12
C VAL A 255 -1.55 14.46 18.77
N ASP A 256 -1.21 14.73 20.03
CA ASP A 256 -0.24 13.91 20.77
C ASP A 256 -0.75 12.47 20.94
N ALA A 257 -2.04 12.28 21.26
CA ALA A 257 -2.65 10.96 21.37
C ALA A 257 -2.66 10.20 20.04
N VAL A 258 -2.91 10.88 18.92
CA VAL A 258 -2.83 10.31 17.55
C VAL A 258 -1.44 9.80 17.21
N MET A 259 -0.40 10.38 17.78
CA MET A 259 0.99 9.97 17.51
C MET A 259 1.41 8.74 18.33
N LEU A 260 0.68 8.35 19.39
CA LEU A 260 1.02 7.20 20.22
C LEU A 260 0.99 5.84 19.47
N PRO A 261 0.00 5.55 18.60
CA PRO A 261 0.07 4.38 17.72
C PRO A 261 1.31 4.33 16.82
N PHE A 262 1.83 5.48 16.38
CA PHE A 262 3.07 5.55 15.60
C PHE A 262 4.29 5.24 16.48
N GLN A 263 4.30 5.73 17.72
CA GLN A 263 5.31 5.38 18.70
C GLN A 263 5.35 3.88 19.00
N ALA A 264 4.18 3.21 19.10
CA ALA A 264 4.10 1.77 19.30
C ALA A 264 4.79 0.96 18.18
N VAL A 265 4.92 1.54 16.98
CA VAL A 265 5.62 0.94 15.84
C VAL A 265 7.10 1.34 15.79
N ALA A 266 7.41 2.63 15.95
CA ALA A 266 8.77 3.15 15.82
C ALA A 266 9.65 2.88 17.05
N GLU A 267 9.05 2.96 18.24
CA GLU A 267 9.72 2.86 19.54
C GLU A 267 8.90 1.98 20.50
N PRO A 268 8.66 0.69 20.16
CA PRO A 268 7.74 -0.16 20.92
C PRO A 268 8.12 -0.30 22.40
N GLN A 269 9.41 -0.37 22.72
CA GLN A 269 9.88 -0.47 24.10
C GLN A 269 9.45 0.74 24.94
N ALA A 270 9.54 1.95 24.39
CA ALA A 270 9.12 3.17 25.07
C ALA A 270 7.60 3.22 25.24
N PHE A 271 6.84 2.77 24.23
CA PHE A 271 5.39 2.69 24.31
C PHE A 271 4.92 1.72 25.41
N PHE A 272 5.40 0.47 25.40
CA PHE A 272 4.98 -0.55 26.35
C PHE A 272 5.49 -0.29 27.78
N ALA A 273 6.65 0.35 27.94
CA ALA A 273 7.15 0.75 29.26
C ALA A 273 6.25 1.78 29.96
N ASN A 274 5.61 2.66 29.18
CA ASN A 274 4.75 3.73 29.69
C ASN A 274 3.25 3.42 29.58
N ILE A 275 2.87 2.17 29.24
CA ILE A 275 1.47 1.82 28.93
C ILE A 275 0.46 2.16 30.04
N ARG A 276 0.91 2.18 31.30
CA ARG A 276 0.09 2.54 32.47
C ARG A 276 -0.30 4.01 32.53
N GLU A 277 0.46 4.87 31.86
CA GLU A 277 0.25 6.32 31.84
C GLU A 277 -0.54 6.76 30.60
N LEU A 278 -0.76 5.84 29.65
CA LEU A 278 -1.47 6.11 28.42
C LEU A 278 -3.00 6.14 28.65
N PRO A 279 -3.74 6.90 27.83
CA PRO A 279 -5.20 6.80 27.78
C PRO A 279 -5.67 5.39 27.45
N ASP A 280 -6.79 4.96 28.04
CA ASP A 280 -7.38 3.63 27.81
C ASP A 280 -7.75 3.39 26.33
N THR A 281 -8.06 4.47 25.60
CA THR A 281 -8.30 4.43 24.16
C THR A 281 -7.54 5.52 23.42
N LEU A 282 -7.07 5.19 22.22
CA LEU A 282 -6.25 6.06 21.38
C LEU A 282 -6.89 6.23 19.99
N PRO A 283 -6.81 7.42 19.40
CA PRO A 283 -7.35 7.70 18.07
C PRO A 283 -6.44 7.09 16.98
N ILE A 284 -7.06 6.60 15.91
CA ILE A 284 -6.34 6.05 14.74
C ILE A 284 -6.60 6.94 13.52
N LEU A 285 -5.51 7.37 12.89
CA LEU A 285 -5.56 8.09 11.61
C LEU A 285 -6.24 7.25 10.54
N SER A 286 -7.04 7.90 9.71
CA SER A 286 -7.63 7.26 8.53
C SER A 286 -6.56 6.88 7.50
N ASN A 287 -6.84 5.89 6.67
CA ASN A 287 -5.97 5.52 5.56
C ASN A 287 -5.83 6.64 4.51
N ILE A 288 -6.76 7.59 4.46
CA ILE A 288 -6.70 8.74 3.54
C ILE A 288 -5.55 9.66 3.96
N ILE A 289 -5.57 10.11 5.22
CA ILE A 289 -4.52 11.01 5.71
C ILE A 289 -3.17 10.30 5.84
N ALA A 290 -3.15 9.00 6.19
CA ALA A 290 -1.92 8.22 6.18
C ALA A 290 -1.25 8.23 4.79
N GLY A 291 -2.02 8.00 3.72
CA GLY A 291 -1.51 8.08 2.35
C GLY A 291 -0.98 9.46 1.95
N VAL A 292 -1.64 10.54 2.39
CA VAL A 292 -1.14 11.92 2.20
C VAL A 292 0.17 12.12 2.95
N LEU A 293 0.23 11.76 4.23
CA LEU A 293 1.42 11.95 5.06
C LEU A 293 2.61 11.17 4.51
N SER A 294 2.41 9.93 4.05
CA SER A 294 3.45 9.13 3.39
C SER A 294 4.01 9.79 2.13
N ALA A 295 3.18 10.50 1.36
CA ALA A 295 3.65 11.26 0.21
C ALA A 295 4.36 12.56 0.62
N VAL A 296 3.85 13.26 1.64
CA VAL A 296 4.45 14.48 2.22
C VAL A 296 5.83 14.23 2.81
N VAL A 297 6.03 13.10 3.48
CA VAL A 297 7.35 12.69 4.00
C VAL A 297 8.20 11.94 2.96
N HIS A 298 7.82 12.03 1.68
CA HIS A 298 8.62 11.59 0.54
C HIS A 298 9.02 10.11 0.57
N THR A 299 8.13 9.20 0.97
CA THR A 299 8.41 7.75 0.98
C THR A 299 8.78 7.14 -0.38
N HIS A 300 8.67 7.87 -1.49
CA HIS A 300 9.09 7.45 -2.83
C HIS A 300 10.53 7.86 -3.18
N TYR A 301 11.22 8.53 -2.24
CA TYR A 301 12.65 8.86 -2.30
C TYR A 301 13.39 8.33 -1.05
N PRO A 302 13.28 7.02 -0.72
CA PRO A 302 13.70 6.48 0.57
C PRO A 302 15.20 6.64 0.86
N GLY A 303 16.05 6.67 -0.16
CA GLY A 303 17.50 6.79 -0.03
C GLY A 303 18.07 8.18 -0.30
N ALA A 304 17.22 9.16 -0.62
CA ALA A 304 17.67 10.46 -1.10
C ALA A 304 17.27 11.59 -0.15
N GLN A 305 18.15 12.58 -0.02
CA GLN A 305 17.77 13.86 0.56
C GLN A 305 16.98 14.65 -0.48
N VAL A 306 15.74 15.02 -0.17
CA VAL A 306 14.86 15.69 -1.14
C VAL A 306 15.30 17.13 -1.38
N VAL A 307 15.70 17.43 -2.61
CA VAL A 307 15.99 18.78 -3.10
C VAL A 307 14.76 19.30 -3.84
N ARG A 308 13.90 20.03 -3.13
CA ARG A 308 12.56 20.41 -3.62
C ARG A 308 12.54 21.08 -4.99
N ASP A 309 13.45 22.03 -5.24
CA ASP A 309 13.53 22.77 -6.51
C ASP A 309 13.83 21.87 -7.72
N GLN A 310 14.41 20.69 -7.49
CA GLN A 310 14.78 19.75 -8.55
C GLN A 310 13.86 18.53 -8.59
N MET A 311 13.29 18.13 -7.46
CA MET A 311 12.59 16.85 -7.32
C MET A 311 11.06 16.98 -7.21
N THR A 312 10.57 18.03 -6.55
CA THR A 312 9.16 18.12 -6.13
C THR A 312 8.51 19.46 -6.48
N ARG A 313 9.17 20.33 -7.24
CA ARG A 313 8.58 21.55 -7.78
C ARG A 313 8.37 21.41 -9.28
N PRO A 314 7.19 21.83 -9.80
CA PRO A 314 6.11 22.54 -9.10
C PRO A 314 5.16 21.64 -8.28
N PHE A 315 5.30 20.32 -8.36
CA PHE A 315 4.55 19.34 -7.57
C PHE A 315 5.42 18.13 -7.26
N ASN A 316 5.07 17.41 -6.20
CA ASN A 316 5.70 16.18 -5.74
C ASN A 316 5.11 14.98 -6.51
N PRO A 317 5.85 14.35 -7.45
CA PRO A 317 5.37 13.20 -8.20
C PRO A 317 5.50 11.92 -7.37
N HIS A 318 4.43 11.56 -6.67
CA HIS A 318 4.40 10.37 -5.82
C HIS A 318 4.03 9.12 -6.65
N PHE A 319 5.04 8.40 -7.11
CA PHE A 319 4.87 7.08 -7.70
C PHE A 319 4.54 6.06 -6.61
N HIS A 320 3.50 5.24 -6.82
CA HIS A 320 3.07 4.25 -5.82
C HIS A 320 2.61 2.94 -6.48
N TRP A 321 3.18 1.81 -6.06
CA TRP A 321 2.70 0.49 -6.45
C TRP A 321 1.51 0.07 -5.58
N GLY A 322 0.30 0.32 -6.08
CA GLY A 322 -0.94 0.01 -5.36
C GLY A 322 -1.31 -1.47 -5.47
N ALA A 323 -1.69 -2.06 -4.33
CA ALA A 323 -2.22 -3.42 -4.28
C ALA A 323 -3.55 -3.56 -5.03
N ARG A 324 -4.06 -4.80 -5.14
CA ARG A 324 -5.36 -5.11 -5.76
C ARG A 324 -6.55 -4.36 -5.14
N ASP A 325 -6.50 -4.03 -3.86
CA ASP A 325 -7.59 -3.28 -3.21
C ASP A 325 -7.45 -1.77 -3.45
N MET A 326 -6.22 -1.24 -3.48
CA MET A 326 -5.92 0.18 -3.67
C MET A 326 -6.05 0.63 -5.12
N ALA A 327 -5.31 -0.02 -6.02
CA ALA A 327 -5.29 0.27 -7.46
C ALA A 327 -6.20 -0.66 -8.26
N GLY A 328 -6.34 -1.91 -7.82
CA GLY A 328 -7.07 -2.90 -8.62
C GLY A 328 -6.38 -3.21 -9.94
N TYR A 329 -7.21 -3.50 -10.94
CA TYR A 329 -6.87 -3.89 -12.30
C TYR A 329 -8.05 -3.44 -13.18
N PRO A 330 -8.10 -2.16 -13.57
CA PRO A 330 -9.21 -1.63 -14.34
C PRO A 330 -9.27 -2.25 -15.75
N PRO A 331 -10.45 -2.27 -16.39
CA PRO A 331 -11.72 -1.70 -15.92
C PRO A 331 -12.49 -2.59 -14.95
N VAL A 332 -12.11 -3.88 -14.79
CA VAL A 332 -12.84 -4.87 -13.98
C VAL A 332 -12.89 -4.46 -12.51
N ARG A 333 -11.76 -4.01 -11.94
CA ARG A 333 -11.69 -3.51 -10.56
C ARG A 333 -10.88 -2.22 -10.51
N LYS A 334 -11.49 -1.11 -10.06
CA LYS A 334 -10.86 0.22 -10.05
C LYS A 334 -10.01 0.54 -8.81
N GLY A 335 -10.14 -0.26 -7.76
CA GLY A 335 -9.54 0.00 -6.44
C GLY A 335 -10.20 1.16 -5.68
N TYR A 336 -10.00 1.22 -4.35
CA TYR A 336 -10.63 2.23 -3.49
C TYR A 336 -10.06 3.64 -3.71
N PHE A 337 -8.84 3.77 -4.26
CA PHE A 337 -8.21 5.07 -4.49
C PHE A 337 -8.98 5.89 -5.53
N ALA A 338 -9.56 5.21 -6.54
CA ALA A 338 -10.32 5.81 -7.61
C ALA A 338 -11.75 6.26 -7.21
N GLU A 339 -12.17 6.00 -5.97
CA GLU A 339 -13.49 6.39 -5.50
C GLU A 339 -13.63 7.92 -5.42
N LYS A 340 -14.77 8.45 -5.91
CA LYS A 340 -15.01 9.90 -5.97
C LYS A 340 -14.91 10.57 -4.59
N SER A 341 -15.39 9.90 -3.55
CA SER A 341 -15.28 10.34 -2.15
C SER A 341 -13.82 10.49 -1.73
N THR A 342 -13.02 9.47 -1.97
CA THR A 342 -11.58 9.42 -1.66
C THR A 342 -10.85 10.58 -2.34
N ILE A 343 -11.04 10.77 -3.65
CA ILE A 343 -10.39 11.85 -4.40
C ILE A 343 -10.83 13.25 -3.90
N LYS A 344 -12.10 13.42 -3.53
CA LYS A 344 -12.58 14.68 -2.95
C LYS A 344 -11.88 14.98 -1.61
N SER A 345 -11.74 13.96 -0.76
CA SER A 345 -11.03 14.07 0.53
C SER A 345 -9.56 14.43 0.34
N TYR A 346 -8.83 13.75 -0.57
CA TYR A 346 -7.45 14.09 -0.92
C TYR A 346 -7.31 15.55 -1.38
N ARG A 347 -8.18 16.01 -2.28
CA ARG A 347 -8.15 17.41 -2.77
C ARG A 347 -8.34 18.40 -1.63
N HIS A 348 -9.29 18.16 -0.74
CA HIS A 348 -9.54 19.06 0.39
C HIS A 348 -8.36 19.08 1.37
N ILE A 349 -7.88 17.91 1.80
CA ILE A 349 -6.76 17.77 2.73
C ILE A 349 -5.51 18.44 2.16
N CYS A 350 -5.10 18.08 0.93
CA CYS A 350 -3.91 18.65 0.31
C CYS A 350 -4.05 20.16 0.10
N GLN A 351 -5.24 20.66 -0.24
CA GLN A 351 -5.47 22.10 -0.41
C GLN A 351 -5.26 22.87 0.89
N THR A 352 -5.73 22.35 2.01
CA THR A 352 -5.49 22.92 3.34
C THR A 352 -4.00 22.90 3.68
N ILE A 353 -3.31 21.78 3.40
CA ILE A 353 -1.88 21.66 3.66
C ILE A 353 -1.09 22.70 2.87
N ILE A 354 -1.23 22.76 1.54
CA ILE A 354 -0.39 23.65 0.73
C ILE A 354 -0.67 25.14 0.95
N ARG A 355 -1.82 25.51 1.50
CA ARG A 355 -2.13 26.91 1.87
C ARG A 355 -1.38 27.36 3.11
N ASN A 356 -1.16 26.44 4.05
CA ASN A 356 -0.59 26.75 5.36
C ASN A 356 0.90 26.35 5.48
N PHE A 357 1.37 25.42 4.65
CA PHE A 357 2.74 24.89 4.68
C PHE A 357 3.43 25.13 3.34
N HIS A 358 4.21 26.22 3.25
CA HIS A 358 5.01 26.57 2.07
C HIS A 358 6.14 25.58 1.78
N GLU A 359 6.55 24.82 2.80
CA GLU A 359 7.53 23.75 2.75
C GLU A 359 6.99 22.48 2.06
N ILE A 360 5.67 22.33 1.96
CA ILE A 360 5.02 21.21 1.29
C ILE A 360 4.58 21.64 -0.11
N ASP A 361 5.01 20.86 -1.11
CA ASP A 361 4.59 21.04 -2.50
C ASP A 361 3.26 20.32 -2.78
N PRO A 362 2.45 20.78 -3.75
CA PRO A 362 1.29 20.04 -4.22
C PRO A 362 1.63 18.59 -4.57
N LEU A 363 0.66 17.69 -4.44
CA LEU A 363 0.88 16.26 -4.69
C LEU A 363 0.30 15.84 -6.04
N TYR A 364 1.09 15.11 -6.82
CA TYR A 364 0.60 14.40 -7.99
C TYR A 364 0.82 12.90 -7.81
N PHE A 365 -0.26 12.14 -7.65
CA PHE A 365 -0.18 10.71 -7.35
C PHE A 365 -0.17 9.88 -8.64
N ILE A 366 0.91 9.14 -8.89
CA ILE A 366 1.02 8.19 -10.00
C ILE A 366 0.75 6.79 -9.45
N LEU A 367 -0.51 6.35 -9.56
CA LEU A 367 -0.94 5.06 -9.06
C LEU A 367 -0.67 3.97 -10.09
N MET A 368 0.26 3.07 -9.77
CA MET A 368 0.67 1.97 -10.62
C MET A 368 0.09 0.64 -10.08
N PRO A 369 -0.66 -0.12 -10.89
CA PRO A 369 -1.29 -1.36 -10.41
C PRO A 369 -0.28 -2.49 -10.27
N ALA A 370 0.05 -2.87 -9.04
CA ALA A 370 0.97 -3.99 -8.78
C ALA A 370 0.43 -5.33 -9.30
N ALA A 371 -0.89 -5.44 -9.47
CA ALA A 371 -1.58 -6.65 -9.91
C ALA A 371 -1.08 -7.17 -11.28
N VAL A 372 -0.54 -6.33 -12.15
CA VAL A 372 -0.01 -6.78 -13.46
C VAL A 372 1.13 -7.78 -13.33
N PHE A 373 1.91 -7.71 -12.25
CA PHE A 373 3.01 -8.64 -11.98
C PHE A 373 2.54 -10.01 -11.48
N THR A 374 1.24 -10.21 -11.24
CA THR A 374 0.70 -11.57 -11.03
C THR A 374 0.90 -12.47 -12.25
N LEU A 375 1.07 -11.86 -13.43
CA LEU A 375 1.39 -12.54 -14.70
C LEU A 375 2.82 -13.09 -14.73
N TRP A 376 3.70 -12.75 -13.80
CA TRP A 376 5.06 -13.29 -13.76
C TRP A 376 5.09 -14.66 -13.08
N PRO A 377 5.30 -15.77 -13.81
CA PRO A 377 5.35 -17.09 -13.20
C PRO A 377 6.60 -17.29 -12.35
N ALA A 378 6.60 -18.36 -11.56
CA ALA A 378 7.77 -18.82 -10.83
C ALA A 378 8.74 -19.54 -11.77
N ASP A 379 10.05 -19.34 -11.57
CA ASP A 379 11.12 -20.03 -12.31
C ASP A 379 11.09 -21.55 -12.20
N CYS A 380 10.57 -22.10 -11.11
CA CYS A 380 10.42 -23.53 -10.90
C CYS A 380 9.35 -24.20 -11.79
N HIS A 381 8.56 -23.41 -12.54
CA HIS A 381 7.53 -23.88 -13.47
C HIS A 381 7.80 -23.34 -14.89
N GLU A 382 8.84 -23.86 -15.55
CA GLU A 382 9.31 -23.34 -16.85
C GLU A 382 8.20 -23.27 -17.94
N ALA A 383 7.26 -24.21 -17.92
CA ALA A 383 6.12 -24.25 -18.86
C ALA A 383 5.23 -23.00 -18.76
N ASP A 384 5.07 -22.45 -17.55
CA ASP A 384 4.23 -21.28 -17.31
C ASP A 384 4.74 -20.07 -18.09
N ARG A 385 6.06 -19.86 -18.09
CA ARG A 385 6.68 -18.72 -18.80
C ARG A 385 6.34 -18.74 -20.27
N TRP A 386 6.48 -19.88 -20.92
CA TRP A 386 6.17 -20.03 -22.34
C TRP A 386 4.67 -19.86 -22.59
N CYS A 387 3.83 -20.51 -21.78
CA CYS A 387 2.39 -20.47 -21.93
C CYS A 387 1.79 -19.06 -21.77
N ILE A 388 2.28 -18.32 -20.79
CA ILE A 388 1.88 -16.93 -20.55
C ILE A 388 2.41 -16.01 -21.66
N GLY A 389 3.64 -16.25 -22.16
CA GLY A 389 4.17 -15.53 -23.32
C GLY A 389 3.28 -15.66 -24.57
N GLN A 390 2.68 -16.83 -24.81
CA GLN A 390 1.72 -17.03 -25.91
C GLN A 390 0.43 -16.19 -25.73
N LEU A 391 -0.08 -16.12 -24.50
CA LEU A 391 -1.23 -15.27 -24.18
C LEU A 391 -0.91 -13.79 -24.43
N ILE A 392 0.25 -13.33 -23.97
CA ILE A 392 0.71 -11.94 -24.12
C ILE A 392 0.82 -11.57 -25.59
N SER A 393 1.49 -12.41 -26.39
CA SER A 393 1.61 -12.19 -27.84
C SER A 393 0.25 -12.12 -28.52
N SER A 394 -0.66 -13.06 -28.20
CA SER A 394 -2.01 -13.10 -28.77
C SER A 394 -2.82 -11.84 -28.44
N VAL A 395 -2.75 -11.36 -27.19
CA VAL A 395 -3.41 -10.12 -26.78
C VAL A 395 -2.83 -8.94 -27.54
N LYS A 396 -1.51 -8.83 -27.63
CA LYS A 396 -0.85 -7.72 -28.31
C LYS A 396 -1.24 -7.66 -29.79
N GLU A 397 -1.06 -8.76 -30.52
CA GLU A 397 -1.38 -8.86 -31.95
C GLU A 397 -2.83 -8.52 -32.27
N LYS A 398 -3.77 -8.95 -31.42
CA LYS A 398 -5.21 -8.78 -31.66
C LYS A 398 -5.78 -7.47 -31.11
N THR A 399 -5.04 -6.72 -30.29
CA THR A 399 -5.60 -5.53 -29.59
C THR A 399 -4.81 -4.24 -29.73
N ASP A 400 -3.59 -4.26 -30.27
CA ASP A 400 -2.78 -3.04 -30.45
C ASP A 400 -3.51 -1.98 -31.30
N GLN A 401 -4.24 -2.42 -32.33
CA GLN A 401 -5.08 -1.53 -33.14
C GLN A 401 -6.25 -0.91 -32.36
N LEU A 402 -6.63 -1.47 -31.20
CA LEU A 402 -7.71 -0.98 -30.33
C LEU A 402 -7.23 0.06 -29.29
N SER A 403 -5.99 0.55 -29.39
CA SER A 403 -5.49 1.66 -28.56
C SER A 403 -6.48 2.84 -28.54
N GLY A 404 -6.68 3.44 -27.37
CA GLY A 404 -7.70 4.48 -27.14
C GLY A 404 -9.16 4.00 -27.15
N ARG A 405 -9.44 2.70 -27.33
CA ARG A 405 -10.81 2.14 -27.38
C ARG A 405 -11.02 1.06 -26.30
N PRO A 406 -10.97 1.42 -25.00
CA PRO A 406 -11.03 0.45 -23.90
C PRO A 406 -12.31 -0.39 -23.89
N ASP A 407 -13.44 0.18 -24.29
CA ASP A 407 -14.74 -0.51 -24.33
C ASP A 407 -14.78 -1.64 -25.38
N GLN A 408 -13.98 -1.55 -26.44
CA GLN A 408 -13.82 -2.61 -27.45
C GLN A 408 -12.69 -3.59 -27.08
N MET A 409 -11.64 -3.08 -26.42
CA MET A 409 -10.48 -3.87 -26.03
C MET A 409 -10.81 -4.91 -24.96
N MET A 410 -11.56 -4.55 -23.91
CA MET A 410 -11.86 -5.48 -22.81
C MET A 410 -12.61 -6.74 -23.28
N PRO A 411 -13.73 -6.67 -24.04
CA PRO A 411 -14.38 -7.88 -24.55
C PRO A 411 -13.48 -8.75 -25.42
N CYS A 412 -12.62 -8.12 -26.25
CA CYS A 412 -11.66 -8.84 -27.08
C CYS A 412 -10.62 -9.59 -26.23
N ILE A 413 -10.05 -8.94 -25.20
CA ILE A 413 -9.10 -9.58 -24.27
C ILE A 413 -9.79 -10.70 -23.49
N SER A 414 -11.01 -10.50 -23.01
CA SER A 414 -11.79 -11.55 -22.32
C SER A 414 -11.93 -12.79 -23.19
N GLN A 415 -12.31 -12.63 -24.46
CA GLN A 415 -12.42 -13.76 -25.40
C GLN A 415 -11.07 -14.45 -25.62
N ILE A 416 -9.99 -13.70 -25.80
CA ILE A 416 -8.64 -14.27 -25.99
C ILE A 416 -8.21 -15.07 -24.76
N VAL A 417 -8.46 -14.54 -23.56
CA VAL A 417 -8.11 -15.20 -22.29
C VAL A 417 -8.95 -16.46 -22.09
N GLU A 418 -10.23 -16.44 -22.40
CA GLU A 418 -11.12 -17.61 -22.32
C GLU A 418 -10.69 -18.73 -23.28
N GLU A 419 -10.47 -18.38 -24.56
CA GLU A 419 -9.97 -19.31 -25.57
C GLU A 419 -8.61 -19.90 -25.17
N TRP A 420 -7.69 -19.06 -24.71
CA TRP A 420 -6.38 -19.48 -24.22
C TRP A 420 -6.50 -20.43 -23.04
N LEU A 421 -7.28 -20.06 -22.00
CA LEU A 421 -7.40 -20.85 -20.78
C LEU A 421 -7.95 -22.25 -21.08
N SER A 422 -8.92 -22.37 -21.99
CA SER A 422 -9.48 -23.66 -22.40
C SER A 422 -8.45 -24.64 -23.00
N GLY A 423 -7.38 -24.14 -23.63
CA GLY A 423 -6.30 -24.96 -24.20
C GLY A 423 -5.03 -25.04 -23.34
N ALA A 424 -4.81 -24.03 -22.50
CA ALA A 424 -3.60 -23.85 -21.70
C ALA A 424 -3.71 -24.35 -20.25
N GLU A 425 -4.92 -24.59 -19.74
CA GLU A 425 -5.13 -24.92 -18.32
C GLU A 425 -4.33 -26.14 -17.85
N SER A 426 -4.19 -27.15 -18.69
CA SER A 426 -3.39 -28.35 -18.38
C SER A 426 -1.87 -28.15 -18.51
N GLN A 427 -1.43 -27.03 -19.08
CA GLN A 427 -0.03 -26.69 -19.32
C GLN A 427 0.53 -25.74 -18.26
N CYS A 428 -0.32 -24.87 -17.70
CA CYS A 428 0.04 -23.99 -16.60
C CYS A 428 0.03 -24.74 -15.26
N SER A 429 0.96 -24.38 -14.37
CA SER A 429 0.99 -24.87 -13.01
C SER A 429 -0.26 -24.46 -12.23
N HIS A 430 -0.73 -25.35 -11.37
CA HIS A 430 -1.79 -25.03 -10.40
C HIS A 430 -1.39 -23.85 -9.50
N TYR A 431 -0.10 -23.75 -9.15
CA TYR A 431 0.43 -22.67 -8.34
C TYR A 431 0.16 -21.30 -8.99
N TRP A 432 0.48 -21.12 -10.27
CA TRP A 432 0.21 -19.88 -10.99
C TRP A 432 -1.28 -19.63 -11.18
N LEU A 433 -2.04 -20.65 -11.59
CA LEU A 433 -3.49 -20.53 -11.82
C LEU A 433 -4.27 -20.13 -10.56
N ASN A 434 -3.86 -20.62 -9.38
CA ASN A 434 -4.51 -20.34 -8.11
C ASN A 434 -4.40 -18.87 -7.69
N ARG A 435 -3.44 -18.09 -8.25
CA ARG A 435 -3.29 -16.65 -7.98
C ARG A 435 -4.52 -15.83 -8.38
N PHE A 436 -5.31 -16.33 -9.33
CA PHE A 436 -6.49 -15.64 -9.86
C PHE A 436 -7.79 -16.06 -9.18
N GLY A 437 -7.76 -17.05 -8.28
CA GLY A 437 -8.94 -17.54 -7.58
C GLY A 437 -9.51 -16.60 -6.51
N THR A 438 -10.52 -17.09 -5.79
CA THR A 438 -11.28 -16.34 -4.78
C THR A 438 -10.52 -16.09 -3.49
N ARG A 439 -9.58 -16.97 -3.08
CA ARG A 439 -8.69 -16.75 -1.93
C ARG A 439 -7.50 -15.88 -2.35
N ARG A 440 -7.20 -14.84 -1.56
CA ARG A 440 -6.33 -13.72 -1.96
C ARG A 440 -5.20 -13.41 -0.97
N GLY A 441 -4.94 -14.34 -0.06
CA GLY A 441 -3.92 -14.19 0.99
C GLY A 441 -2.63 -14.94 0.67
N ILE A 442 -1.73 -14.91 1.65
CA ILE A 442 -0.46 -15.63 1.62
C ILE A 442 -0.59 -17.15 1.73
N LEU A 443 -1.71 -17.64 2.29
CA LEU A 443 -2.02 -19.07 2.33
C LEU A 443 -2.40 -19.57 0.95
N ASN A 444 -1.65 -20.55 0.45
CA ASN A 444 -1.90 -21.21 -0.81
C ASN A 444 -2.27 -22.68 -0.58
N GLU A 445 -3.17 -23.18 -1.43
CA GLU A 445 -3.50 -24.60 -1.50
C GLU A 445 -2.65 -25.28 -2.58
N GLY A 446 -2.31 -26.55 -2.34
CA GLY A 446 -1.56 -27.38 -3.28
C GLY A 446 -0.05 -27.35 -3.04
N ASP A 447 0.70 -27.80 -4.05
CA ASP A 447 2.15 -27.89 -3.99
C ASP A 447 2.77 -26.48 -4.04
N ILE A 448 3.39 -26.08 -2.92
CA ILE A 448 4.07 -24.80 -2.76
C ILE A 448 5.56 -25.02 -3.05
N PRO A 449 6.20 -24.20 -3.91
CA PRO A 449 7.63 -24.32 -4.14
C PRO A 449 8.41 -24.02 -2.86
N ARG A 450 9.53 -24.73 -2.65
CA ARG A 450 10.40 -24.47 -1.49
C ARG A 450 10.90 -23.02 -1.49
N SER A 451 11.28 -22.52 -2.66
CA SER A 451 11.55 -21.12 -2.97
C SER A 451 11.55 -20.99 -4.49
N SER A 452 11.16 -19.82 -5.00
CA SER A 452 11.18 -19.50 -6.42
C SER A 452 11.43 -18.03 -6.64
N ARG A 453 11.86 -17.68 -7.86
CA ARG A 453 11.96 -16.30 -8.33
C ARG A 453 10.90 -16.04 -9.39
N PRO A 454 10.17 -14.92 -9.31
CA PRO A 454 9.34 -14.47 -10.41
C PRO A 454 10.18 -14.23 -11.66
N VAL A 455 9.72 -14.69 -12.83
CA VAL A 455 10.39 -14.50 -14.12
C VAL A 455 9.47 -13.72 -15.03
N GLU A 456 10.00 -12.70 -15.70
CA GLU A 456 9.25 -11.97 -16.72
C GLU A 456 8.93 -12.90 -17.91
N PRO A 457 7.64 -13.08 -18.27
CA PRO A 457 7.28 -13.81 -19.48
C PRO A 457 7.56 -12.96 -20.73
N ASP A 458 7.90 -13.62 -21.83
CA ASP A 458 8.31 -12.95 -23.06
C ASP A 458 7.20 -12.00 -23.54
N GLY A 459 7.58 -10.75 -23.86
CA GLY A 459 6.67 -9.71 -24.33
C GLY A 459 5.96 -8.90 -23.24
N PHE A 460 6.08 -9.24 -21.96
CA PHE A 460 5.40 -8.54 -20.86
C PHE A 460 5.66 -7.03 -20.86
N GLY A 461 6.92 -6.60 -20.95
CA GLY A 461 7.27 -5.18 -21.03
C GLY A 461 6.62 -4.42 -22.21
N HIS A 462 6.21 -5.11 -23.28
CA HIS A 462 5.58 -4.51 -24.46
C HIS A 462 4.05 -4.42 -24.39
N LEU A 463 3.43 -5.02 -23.37
CA LEU A 463 2.03 -4.73 -23.04
C LEU A 463 1.91 -3.30 -22.54
N THR A 464 0.77 -2.68 -22.83
CA THR A 464 0.35 -1.51 -22.08
C THR A 464 -0.13 -1.91 -20.69
N PHE A 465 -0.04 -0.99 -19.72
CA PHE A 465 -0.62 -1.23 -18.39
C PHE A 465 -2.12 -1.55 -18.46
N ARG A 466 -2.85 -0.92 -19.40
CA ARG A 466 -4.26 -1.24 -19.65
C ARG A 466 -4.45 -2.68 -20.12
N GLN A 467 -3.71 -3.15 -21.12
CA GLN A 467 -3.78 -4.53 -21.60
C GLN A 467 -3.49 -5.52 -20.47
N ALA A 468 -2.40 -5.31 -19.69
CA ALA A 468 -2.05 -6.21 -18.60
C ALA A 468 -3.11 -6.23 -17.48
N CYS A 469 -3.69 -5.08 -17.13
CA CYS A 469 -4.81 -5.03 -16.18
C CYS A 469 -6.04 -5.79 -16.69
N MET A 470 -6.36 -5.67 -17.98
CA MET A 470 -7.48 -6.38 -18.60
C MET A 470 -7.25 -7.89 -18.64
N ILE A 471 -6.01 -8.37 -18.89
CA ILE A 471 -5.65 -9.79 -18.81
C ILE A 471 -5.89 -10.31 -17.38
N VAL A 472 -5.34 -9.63 -16.38
CA VAL A 472 -5.53 -10.00 -14.96
C VAL A 472 -7.01 -9.98 -14.58
N GLY A 473 -7.76 -8.99 -15.06
CA GLY A 473 -9.19 -8.88 -14.84
C GLY A 473 -9.99 -10.04 -15.43
N ALA A 474 -9.70 -10.42 -16.67
CA ALA A 474 -10.34 -11.55 -17.34
C ALA A 474 -10.00 -12.88 -16.63
N LEU A 475 -8.73 -13.12 -16.29
CA LEU A 475 -8.32 -14.31 -15.54
C LEU A 475 -9.03 -14.41 -14.19
N ASN A 476 -9.19 -13.31 -13.47
CA ASN A 476 -9.88 -13.28 -12.18
C ASN A 476 -11.41 -13.42 -12.29
N GLN A 477 -12.02 -13.21 -13.46
CA GLN A 477 -13.45 -13.44 -13.67
C GLN A 477 -13.74 -14.90 -14.07
N LEU A 478 -12.78 -15.57 -14.70
CA LEU A 478 -12.92 -16.94 -15.19
C LEU A 478 -12.44 -18.00 -14.17
N ARG A 479 -11.78 -17.59 -13.09
CA ARG A 479 -11.25 -18.43 -11.99
C ARG A 479 -11.85 -17.99 -10.66
#